data_AF-A0A3N9MR48-F1
#
_entry.id   AF-A0A3N9MR48-F1
#
_cell.length_a   1.000
_cell.length_b   1.000
_cell.length_c   1.000
_cell.angle_alpha   90.00
_cell.angle_beta   90.00
_cell.angle_gamma   90.00
#
_symmetry.space_group_name_H-M   'P 1'
#
loop_
_entity.id
_entity.type
_entity.pdbx_description
1 polymer ?
#
loop_
_entity_poly.entity_id
_entity_poly.type
_entity_poly.pdbx_seq_one_letter_code
_entity_poly.pdbx_strand_id
1 'polypeptide(L)'
;LPAALAEGKRAPFDMPEGESEIIGYFTEYSGMRWGMFFLGELAEIVVLSAVITTIFLGGYHIPYLYDAVEQAGQAGFHFPWGSYWALGDWTVAILRIIAFALKVAFLMWFQIQVRWTFPRFRYDQLMRVSWREMMPAALLNIGITGLILMLLKN
;
A
#
# COMPACT_ATOMS: atom_id res chain seq x y z
N LEU A 1 3.51 -1.14 -4.91
CA LEU A 1 3.23 0.32 -4.89
C LEU A 1 3.11 0.91 -6.30
N PRO A 2 4.10 0.84 -7.22
CA PRO A 2 3.95 1.41 -8.56
C PRO A 2 2.78 0.80 -9.37
N ALA A 3 2.54 -0.51 -9.24
CA ALA A 3 1.38 -1.15 -9.86
C ALA A 3 0.03 -0.64 -9.28
N ALA A 4 -0.05 -0.48 -7.96
CA ALA A 4 -1.22 0.06 -7.28
C ALA A 4 -1.50 1.52 -7.67
N LEU A 5 -0.45 2.34 -7.84
CA LEU A 5 -0.58 3.70 -8.33
C LEU A 5 -1.08 3.76 -9.77
N ALA A 6 -0.66 2.82 -10.62
CA ALA A 6 -1.13 2.74 -12.00
C ALA A 6 -2.60 2.30 -12.10
N GLU A 7 -3.06 1.45 -11.18
CA GLU A 7 -4.46 1.01 -11.10
C GLU A 7 -5.40 2.15 -10.69
N GLY A 8 -4.99 2.98 -9.73
CA GLY A 8 -5.78 4.10 -9.22
C GLY A 8 -5.97 5.26 -10.19
N LYS A 9 -5.45 5.17 -11.43
CA LYS A 9 -5.66 6.09 -12.57
C LYS A 9 -5.57 7.59 -12.22
N ARG A 10 -4.78 7.92 -11.21
CA ARG A 10 -4.55 9.30 -10.78
C ARG A 10 -3.23 9.80 -11.32
N ALA A 11 -3.13 11.12 -11.52
CA ALA A 11 -1.90 11.77 -11.93
C ALA A 11 -0.73 11.26 -11.07
N PRO A 12 0.34 10.69 -11.68
CA PRO A 12 0.79 10.84 -13.07
C PRO A 12 0.25 9.82 -14.10
N PHE A 13 -0.66 8.92 -13.72
CA PHE A 13 -1.23 7.84 -14.55
C PHE A 13 -2.71 8.12 -14.97
N ASP A 14 -3.08 9.38 -15.15
CA ASP A 14 -4.44 9.88 -15.44
C ASP A 14 -4.86 9.81 -16.92
N MET A 15 -4.47 8.76 -17.66
CA MET A 15 -4.62 8.69 -19.13
C MET A 15 -6.08 8.77 -19.64
N PRO A 16 -7.10 8.16 -18.99
CA PRO A 16 -8.49 8.25 -19.45
C PRO A 16 -9.09 9.66 -19.37
N GLU A 17 -8.49 10.55 -18.57
CA GLU A 17 -8.96 11.92 -18.34
C GLU A 17 -8.06 12.98 -18.98
N GLY A 18 -6.79 12.64 -19.21
CA GLY A 18 -5.73 13.56 -19.60
C GLY A 18 -5.43 13.63 -21.09
N GLU A 19 -6.01 12.76 -21.92
CA GLU A 19 -5.83 12.81 -23.38
C GLU A 19 -6.88 13.71 -24.03
N SER A 20 -6.42 14.70 -24.81
CA SER A 20 -7.27 15.75 -25.41
C SER A 20 -8.26 15.24 -26.46
N GLU A 21 -8.10 13.99 -26.90
CA GLU A 21 -8.96 13.33 -27.88
C GLU A 21 -10.17 12.62 -27.25
N ILE A 22 -10.20 12.47 -25.93
CA ILE A 22 -11.28 11.79 -25.21
C ILE A 22 -12.03 12.80 -24.35
N ILE A 23 -13.35 12.87 -24.51
CA ILE A 23 -14.24 13.61 -23.62
C ILE A 23 -14.26 12.84 -22.29
N GLY A 24 -13.53 13.32 -21.29
CA GLY A 24 -13.37 12.62 -20.01
C GLY A 24 -14.70 12.45 -19.26
N TYR A 25 -14.84 11.36 -18.51
CA TYR A 25 -16.09 10.98 -17.82
C TYR A 25 -16.61 12.04 -16.82
N PHE A 26 -15.76 12.94 -16.34
CA PHE A 26 -16.18 14.06 -15.49
C PHE A 26 -17.10 15.07 -16.18
N THR A 27 -17.12 15.11 -17.51
CA THR A 27 -18.00 16.00 -18.28
C THR A 27 -19.34 15.35 -18.65
N GLU A 28 -19.44 14.03 -18.59
CA GLU A 28 -20.65 13.27 -18.93
C GLU A 28 -21.59 13.06 -17.74
N TYR A 29 -21.05 13.06 -16.51
CA TYR A 29 -21.81 12.83 -15.28
C TYR A 29 -21.85 14.06 -14.38
N SER A 30 -23.05 14.45 -13.93
CA SER A 30 -23.27 15.59 -13.03
C SER A 30 -23.90 15.20 -11.69
N GLY A 31 -23.72 16.05 -10.68
CA GLY A 31 -24.37 15.93 -9.37
C GLY A 31 -23.94 14.68 -8.58
N MET A 32 -24.91 13.83 -8.27
CA MET A 32 -24.70 12.65 -7.41
C MET A 32 -23.86 11.55 -8.08
N ARG A 33 -23.99 11.38 -9.41
CA ARG A 33 -23.23 10.36 -10.15
C ARG A 33 -21.74 10.72 -10.21
N TRP A 34 -21.42 11.99 -10.40
CA TRP A 34 -20.05 12.50 -10.27
C TRP A 34 -19.47 12.23 -8.86
N GLY A 35 -20.27 12.47 -7.82
CA GLY A 35 -19.86 12.21 -6.43
C GLY A 35 -19.54 10.74 -6.16
N MET A 36 -20.25 9.80 -6.78
CA MET A 36 -19.95 8.36 -6.64
C MET A 36 -18.61 7.99 -7.28
N PHE A 37 -18.27 8.55 -8.45
CA PHE A 37 -16.96 8.33 -9.07
C PHE A 37 -15.83 8.90 -8.21
N PHE A 38 -15.99 10.12 -7.70
CA PHE A 38 -14.99 10.76 -6.85
C PHE A 38 -14.78 10.02 -5.52
N LEU A 39 -15.86 9.57 -4.88
CA LEU A 39 -15.78 8.75 -3.66
C LEU A 39 -15.15 7.39 -3.93
N GLY A 40 -15.42 6.78 -5.08
CA GLY A 40 -14.81 5.50 -5.49
C GLY A 40 -13.28 5.61 -5.57
N GLU A 41 -12.77 6.63 -6.26
CA GLU A 41 -11.32 6.85 -6.35
C GLU A 41 -10.67 7.17 -5.00
N LEU A 42 -11.37 7.87 -4.10
CA LEU A 42 -10.88 8.11 -2.74
C LEU A 42 -10.85 6.82 -1.92
N ALA A 43 -11.87 5.98 -2.06
CA ALA A 43 -11.92 4.67 -1.41
C ALA A 43 -10.80 3.76 -1.92
N GLU A 44 -10.48 3.82 -3.20
CA GLU A 44 -9.41 3.02 -3.81
C GLU A 44 -8.04 3.33 -3.20
N ILE A 45 -7.70 4.61 -2.98
CA ILE A 45 -6.44 5.00 -2.31
C ILE A 45 -6.35 4.37 -0.91
N VAL A 46 -7.45 4.38 -0.16
CA VAL A 46 -7.51 3.82 1.20
C VAL A 46 -7.35 2.30 1.15
N VAL A 47 -8.07 1.62 0.26
CA VAL A 47 -8.04 0.16 0.12
C VAL A 47 -6.66 -0.32 -0.34
N LEU A 48 -6.07 0.30 -1.36
CA LEU A 48 -4.73 -0.03 -1.84
C LEU A 48 -3.67 0.21 -0.75
N SER A 49 -3.77 1.31 0.00
CA SER A 49 -2.89 1.58 1.14
C SER A 49 -3.02 0.52 2.24
N ALA A 50 -4.26 0.08 2.54
CA ALA A 50 -4.51 -0.98 3.50
C ALA A 50 -3.91 -2.33 3.04
N VAL A 51 -4.10 -2.71 1.77
CA VAL A 51 -3.56 -3.96 1.19
C VAL A 51 -2.03 -3.95 1.18
N ILE A 52 -1.40 -2.84 0.81
CA ILE A 52 0.07 -2.74 0.84
C ILE A 52 0.57 -2.81 2.28
N THR A 53 -0.13 -2.20 3.23
CA THR A 53 0.24 -2.23 4.66
C THR A 53 0.19 -3.64 5.22
N THR A 54 -0.83 -4.43 4.89
CA THR A 54 -0.98 -5.81 5.38
C THR A 54 0.05 -6.75 4.77
N ILE A 55 0.27 -6.68 3.45
CA ILE A 55 1.14 -7.63 2.74
C ILE A 55 2.62 -7.32 2.94
N PHE A 56 3.02 -6.04 2.93
CA PHE A 56 4.44 -5.66 2.92
C PHE A 56 4.94 -5.02 4.23
N LEU A 57 4.11 -4.23 4.92
CA LEU A 57 4.53 -3.49 6.14
C LEU A 57 4.17 -4.21 7.45
N GLY A 58 3.75 -5.47 7.37
CA GLY A 58 3.44 -6.30 8.53
C GLY A 58 2.16 -5.89 9.28
N GLY A 59 1.22 -5.22 8.61
CA GLY A 59 -0.08 -4.87 9.18
C GLY A 59 0.02 -4.08 10.50
N TYR A 60 -0.54 -4.63 11.56
CA TYR A 60 -0.56 -4.04 12.90
C TYR A 60 0.70 -4.32 13.73
N HIS A 61 1.67 -5.07 13.21
CA HIS A 61 2.88 -5.43 13.93
C HIS A 61 3.77 -4.21 14.18
N ILE A 62 4.24 -4.08 15.42
CA ILE A 62 5.17 -3.05 15.87
C ILE A 62 6.39 -3.78 16.43
N PRO A 63 7.60 -3.47 15.97
CA PRO A 63 8.81 -4.10 16.50
C PRO A 63 8.86 -3.99 18.03
N TYR A 64 9.19 -5.09 18.69
CA TYR A 64 9.30 -5.21 20.15
C TYR A 64 7.99 -5.15 20.94
N LEU A 65 6.82 -5.01 20.29
CA LEU A 65 5.53 -5.00 20.99
C LEU A 65 4.79 -6.32 20.79
N TYR A 66 4.71 -7.10 21.86
CA TYR A 66 4.05 -8.40 21.86
C TYR A 66 2.75 -8.36 22.66
N ASP A 67 1.74 -9.05 22.15
CA ASP A 67 0.50 -9.28 22.90
C ASP A 67 0.70 -10.42 23.92
N ALA A 68 -0.19 -10.52 24.91
CA ALA A 68 -0.20 -11.61 25.89
C ALA A 68 -0.23 -13.01 25.24
N VAL A 69 -0.80 -13.13 24.03
CA VAL A 69 -0.83 -14.38 23.26
C VAL A 69 0.53 -14.71 22.63
N GLU A 70 1.26 -13.70 22.14
CA GLU A 70 2.56 -13.89 21.48
C GLU A 70 3.67 -14.18 22.48
N GLN A 71 3.55 -13.68 23.71
CA GLN A 71 4.57 -13.86 24.75
C GLN A 71 3.98 -14.31 26.08
N ALA A 72 3.26 -15.44 26.05
CA ALA A 72 2.88 -16.26 27.21
C ALA A 72 2.43 -15.46 28.47
N GLY A 73 1.57 -14.45 28.29
CA GLY A 73 1.00 -13.64 29.37
C GLY A 73 1.74 -12.34 29.73
N GLN A 74 2.81 -11.98 29.00
CA GLN A 74 3.55 -10.73 29.21
C GLN A 74 3.29 -9.74 28.06
N ALA A 75 2.13 -9.10 28.05
CA ALA A 75 1.84 -8.04 27.09
C ALA A 75 2.72 -6.81 27.34
N GLY A 76 3.37 -6.29 26.30
CA GLY A 76 4.17 -5.07 26.40
C GLY A 76 5.38 -5.01 25.47
N PHE A 77 6.29 -4.09 25.79
CA PHE A 77 7.52 -3.94 25.03
C PHE A 77 8.61 -4.85 25.56
N HIS A 78 9.12 -5.73 24.72
CA HIS A 78 10.23 -6.63 25.03
C HIS A 78 11.45 -6.18 24.24
N PHE A 79 12.38 -5.55 24.93
CA PHE A 79 13.58 -5.06 24.28
C PHE A 79 14.70 -6.13 24.25
N PRO A 80 15.57 -6.14 23.22
CA PRO A 80 16.63 -7.15 23.06
C PRO A 80 17.66 -7.22 24.20
N TRP A 81 17.72 -6.18 25.04
CA TRP A 81 18.62 -6.07 26.19
C TRP A 81 17.98 -6.54 27.52
N GLY A 82 16.84 -7.25 27.45
CA GLY A 82 16.24 -7.93 28.60
C GLY A 82 15.35 -7.06 29.49
N SER A 83 15.18 -5.77 29.18
CA SER A 83 14.15 -4.96 29.84
C SER A 83 12.79 -5.23 29.21
N TYR A 84 11.79 -5.54 30.03
CA TYR A 84 10.40 -5.63 29.60
C TYR A 84 9.60 -4.49 30.23
N TRP A 85 8.77 -3.84 29.43
CA TRP A 85 7.81 -2.85 29.91
C TRP A 85 6.41 -3.42 29.76
N ALA A 86 5.83 -3.85 30.86
CA ALA A 86 4.48 -4.43 30.88
C ALA A 86 3.44 -3.34 30.60
N LEU A 87 2.59 -3.60 29.62
CA LEU A 87 1.46 -2.76 29.21
C LEU A 87 0.19 -3.60 29.33
N GLY A 88 -0.93 -2.97 29.68
CA GLY A 88 -2.21 -3.69 29.71
C GLY A 88 -2.64 -4.10 28.30
N ASP A 89 -3.23 -5.28 28.15
CA ASP A 89 -3.63 -5.84 26.84
C ASP A 89 -4.41 -4.84 25.96
N TRP A 90 -5.33 -4.10 26.56
CA TRP A 90 -6.11 -3.06 25.86
C TRP A 90 -5.24 -1.93 25.30
N THR A 91 -4.19 -1.53 26.01
CA THR A 91 -3.27 -0.48 25.54
C THR A 91 -2.44 -0.96 24.36
N VAL A 92 -2.03 -2.24 24.36
CA VAL A 92 -1.30 -2.84 23.25
C VAL A 92 -2.21 -2.95 22.02
N ALA A 93 -3.45 -3.39 22.20
CA ALA A 93 -4.43 -3.47 21.11
C ALA A 93 -4.70 -2.10 20.46
N ILE A 94 -4.91 -1.04 21.27
CA ILE A 94 -5.10 0.32 20.75
C ILE A 94 -3.86 0.80 20.00
N LEU A 95 -2.67 0.55 20.54
CA LEU A 95 -1.42 0.98 19.93
C LEU A 95 -1.14 0.27 18.59
N ARG A 96 -1.52 -1.01 18.48
CA ARG A 96 -1.52 -1.80 17.23
C ARG A 96 -2.48 -1.23 16.17
N ILE A 97 -3.69 -0.86 16.56
CA ILE A 97 -4.67 -0.21 15.66
C ILE A 97 -4.14 1.15 15.18
N ILE A 98 -3.60 1.95 16.09
CA ILE A 98 -3.02 3.27 15.75
C ILE A 98 -1.84 3.08 14.80
N ALA A 99 -0.95 2.12 15.03
CA ALA A 99 0.18 1.87 14.13
C ALA A 99 -0.27 1.42 12.74
N PHE A 100 -1.29 0.56 12.65
CA PHE A 100 -1.88 0.21 11.36
C PHE A 100 -2.44 1.44 10.65
N ALA A 101 -3.23 2.26 11.34
CA ALA A 101 -3.79 3.49 10.79
C ALA A 101 -2.71 4.50 10.35
N LEU A 102 -1.62 4.63 11.13
CA LEU A 102 -0.49 5.49 10.78
C LEU A 102 0.26 4.99 9.54
N LYS A 103 0.48 3.67 9.41
CA LYS A 103 1.10 3.09 8.20
C LYS A 103 0.23 3.32 6.96
N VAL A 104 -1.09 3.14 7.09
CA VAL A 104 -2.05 3.43 6.01
C VAL A 104 -2.03 4.92 5.67
N ALA A 105 -2.11 5.80 6.66
CA ALA A 105 -2.07 7.25 6.45
C ALA A 105 -0.75 7.71 5.81
N PHE A 106 0.38 7.11 6.21
CA PHE A 106 1.68 7.35 5.59
C PHE A 106 1.69 6.95 4.11
N LEU A 107 1.13 5.78 3.76
CA LEU A 107 1.01 5.38 2.36
C LEU A 107 0.06 6.28 1.57
N MET A 108 -1.07 6.69 2.14
CA MET A 108 -1.98 7.65 1.51
C MET A 108 -1.27 8.97 1.23
N TRP A 109 -0.54 9.49 2.22
CA TRP A 109 0.27 10.69 2.07
C TRP A 109 1.32 10.52 0.97
N PHE A 110 2.04 9.40 0.95
CA PHE A 110 3.04 9.10 -0.07
C PHE A 110 2.41 9.05 -1.47
N GLN A 111 1.26 8.37 -1.64
CA GLN A 111 0.54 8.31 -2.92
C GLN A 111 0.10 9.70 -3.40
N ILE A 112 -0.31 10.60 -2.49
CA ILE A 112 -0.67 11.98 -2.85
C ILE A 112 0.57 12.78 -3.27
N GLN A 113 1.73 12.60 -2.62
CA GLN A 113 2.97 13.29 -2.98
C GLN A 113 3.48 12.91 -4.37
N VAL A 114 3.29 11.65 -4.79
CA VAL A 114 3.68 11.18 -6.13
C VAL A 114 3.05 12.04 -7.23
N ARG A 115 1.83 12.57 -7.01
CA ARG A 115 1.14 13.47 -7.96
C ARG A 115 1.96 14.69 -8.33
N TRP A 116 2.72 15.24 -7.39
CA TRP A 116 3.52 16.46 -7.60
C TRP A 116 4.99 16.16 -7.90
N THR A 117 5.41 14.91 -7.76
CA THR A 117 6.81 14.50 -7.92
C THR A 117 7.13 14.09 -9.34
N PHE A 118 6.18 13.45 -10.04
CA PHE A 118 6.41 12.90 -11.38
C PHE A 118 5.67 13.67 -12.47
N PRO A 119 6.32 13.90 -13.63
CA PRO A 119 5.62 14.32 -14.84
C PRO A 119 4.58 13.29 -15.28
N ARG A 120 3.56 13.74 -16.01
CA ARG A 120 2.53 12.85 -16.57
C ARG A 120 3.14 11.85 -17.57
N PHE A 121 2.75 10.58 -17.45
CA PHE A 121 3.17 9.53 -18.39
C PHE A 121 2.18 9.41 -19.55
N ARG A 122 2.71 9.23 -20.76
CA ARG A 122 1.90 8.87 -21.93
C ARG A 122 1.51 7.39 -21.88
N TYR A 123 0.36 7.02 -22.45
CA TYR A 123 -0.12 5.65 -22.51
C TYR A 123 0.92 4.63 -22.98
N ASP A 124 1.64 4.94 -24.07
CA ASP A 124 2.67 4.07 -24.64
C ASP A 124 3.84 3.79 -23.68
N GLN A 125 4.18 4.77 -22.83
CA GLN A 125 5.26 4.64 -21.86
C GLN A 125 4.84 3.76 -20.69
N LEU A 126 3.60 3.95 -20.21
CA LEU A 126 3.07 3.10 -19.14
C LEU A 126 2.96 1.65 -19.60
N MET A 127 2.42 1.41 -20.79
CA MET A 127 2.27 0.05 -21.33
C MET A 127 3.64 -0.63 -21.45
N ARG A 128 4.66 0.11 -21.89
CA ARG A 128 6.04 -0.39 -21.92
C ARG A 128 6.54 -0.75 -20.53
N VAL A 129 6.38 0.12 -19.54
CA VAL A 129 6.85 -0.16 -18.16
C VAL A 129 6.14 -1.40 -17.59
N SER A 130 4.82 -1.49 -17.73
CA SER A 130 4.03 -2.61 -17.19
C SER A 130 4.42 -3.95 -17.84
N TRP A 131 4.51 -4.01 -19.16
CA TRP A 131 4.75 -5.27 -19.87
C TRP A 131 6.22 -5.64 -20.02
N ARG A 132 7.09 -4.65 -20.25
CA ARG A 132 8.51 -4.91 -20.52
C ARG A 132 9.34 -4.99 -19.25
N GLU A 133 9.02 -4.20 -18.23
CA GLU A 133 9.87 -4.12 -17.04
C GLU A 133 9.21 -4.83 -15.85
N MET A 134 7.94 -4.51 -15.53
CA MET A 134 7.31 -5.00 -14.31
C MET A 134 6.95 -6.49 -14.37
N MET A 135 6.40 -6.97 -15.49
CA MET A 135 6.03 -8.39 -15.65
C MET A 135 7.26 -9.32 -15.56
N PRO A 136 8.36 -9.09 -16.30
CA PRO A 136 9.56 -9.91 -16.16
C PRO A 136 10.20 -9.80 -14.78
N ALA A 137 10.23 -8.60 -14.17
CA ALA A 137 10.77 -8.43 -12.83
C ALA A 137 9.98 -9.20 -11.76
N ALA A 138 8.65 -9.24 -11.87
CA ALA A 138 7.80 -10.02 -10.96
C ALA A 138 8.06 -11.52 -11.10
N LEU A 139 8.15 -12.04 -12.33
CA LEU A 139 8.46 -13.44 -12.60
C LEU A 139 9.85 -13.82 -12.10
N LEU A 140 10.85 -12.96 -12.31
CA LEU A 140 12.20 -13.16 -11.78
C LEU A 140 12.22 -13.20 -10.26
N ASN A 141 11.49 -12.30 -9.59
CA ASN A 141 11.42 -12.28 -8.12
C ASN A 141 10.81 -13.57 -7.57
N ILE A 142 9.74 -14.08 -8.18
CA ILE A 142 9.12 -15.37 -7.81
C ILE A 142 10.12 -16.51 -8.02
N GLY A 143 10.82 -16.55 -9.17
CA GLY A 143 11.81 -17.57 -9.46
C GLY A 143 12.99 -17.57 -8.47
N ILE A 144 13.54 -16.39 -8.17
CA ILE A 144 14.64 -16.23 -7.20
C ILE A 144 14.18 -16.64 -5.80
N THR A 145 13.00 -16.20 -5.36
CA THR A 145 12.46 -16.56 -4.04
C THR A 145 12.28 -18.07 -3.92
N GLY A 146 11.75 -18.73 -4.97
CA GLY A 146 11.62 -20.18 -5.02
C GLY A 146 12.97 -20.90 -4.94
N LEU A 147 13.98 -20.42 -5.66
CA LEU A 147 15.33 -20.99 -5.64
C LEU A 147 15.99 -20.83 -4.27
N ILE A 148 15.89 -19.66 -3.65
CA ILE A 148 16.42 -19.40 -2.31
C ILE A 148 15.77 -20.34 -1.29
N LEU A 149 14.45 -20.50 -1.33
CA LEU A 149 13.73 -21.41 -0.43
C LEU A 149 14.16 -22.87 -0.61
N MET A 150 14.47 -23.29 -1.84
CA MET A 150 14.99 -24.63 -2.09
C MET A 150 16.40 -24.84 -1.53
N LEU A 151 17.28 -23.83 -1.64
CA LEU A 151 18.64 -23.90 -1.11
C LEU A 151 18.69 -23.84 0.43
N LEU A 152 17.79 -23.09 1.07
CA LEU A 152 17.72 -22.95 2.53
C LEU A 152 17.08 -24.15 3.23
N LYS A 153 16.24 -24.91 2.51
CA LYS A 153 15.52 -26.07 3.07
C LYS A 153 16.29 -27.38 2.92
N ASN A 154 17.36 -27.39 2.13
CA ASN A 154 18.36 -28.48 2.08
C ASN A 154 19.46 -28.23 3.11
#